data_AF-A0A3N9MWT9-F1
#
_entry.id   AF-A0A3N9MWT9-F1
#
_cell.length_a   1.000
_cell.length_b   1.000
_cell.length_c   1.000
_cell.angle_alpha   90.00
_cell.angle_beta   90.00
_cell.angle_gamma   90.00
#
_symmetry.space_group_name_H-M   'P 1'
#
loop_
_entity.id
_entity.type
_entity.pdbx_description
1 polymer ?
#
loop_
_entity_poly.entity_id
_entity_poly.type
_entity_poly.pdbx_seq_one_letter_code
_entity_poly.pdbx_strand_id
1 'polypeptide(L)'
;MTVEFREDGKCVLEFRDIKTGESHRFRGEFQADFTKQPIPVSVRSIPELPHALHMIIAFGADGSLYMSQFSTQWRLRPIAFETDKTVKLTRVPQRQSDVIE
;
A
#
# COMPACT_ATOMS: atom_id res chain seq x y z
N MET A 1 -5.43 -7.49 -8.45
CA MET A 1 -5.33 -6.66 -7.24
C MET A 1 -5.09 -5.24 -7.70
N THR A 2 -5.88 -4.30 -7.19
CA THR A 2 -5.75 -2.87 -7.50
C THR A 2 -5.47 -2.13 -6.20
N VAL A 3 -4.46 -1.27 -6.20
CA VAL A 3 -4.13 -0.37 -5.10
C VAL A 3 -4.00 1.02 -5.66
N GLU A 4 -4.83 1.94 -5.19
CA GLU A 4 -4.91 3.32 -5.69
C GLU A 4 -4.81 4.29 -4.51
N PHE A 5 -3.89 5.25 -4.60
CA PHE A 5 -3.75 6.38 -3.69
C PHE A 5 -3.90 7.66 -4.51
N ARG A 6 -4.96 8.42 -4.27
CA ARG A 6 -5.33 9.59 -5.06
C ARG A 6 -4.80 10.88 -4.44
N GLU A 7 -4.62 11.90 -5.26
CA GLU A 7 -4.20 13.23 -4.79
C GLU A 7 -5.21 13.90 -3.85
N ASP A 8 -6.49 13.52 -3.93
CA ASP A 8 -7.55 14.00 -3.02
C ASP A 8 -7.50 13.34 -1.62
N GLY A 9 -6.45 12.54 -1.35
CA GLY A 9 -6.27 11.85 -0.07
C GLY A 9 -7.13 10.59 0.07
N LYS A 10 -7.87 10.15 -0.96
CA LYS A 10 -8.61 8.89 -0.92
C LYS A 10 -7.79 7.72 -1.41
N CYS A 11 -8.06 6.54 -0.89
CA CYS A 11 -7.47 5.31 -1.36
C CYS A 11 -8.50 4.20 -1.59
N VAL A 12 -8.14 3.29 -2.49
CA VAL A 12 -8.90 2.08 -2.78
C VAL A 12 -7.94 0.89 -2.81
N LEU A 13 -8.27 -0.17 -2.08
CA LEU A 13 -7.65 -1.48 -2.23
C LEU A 13 -8.72 -2.47 -2.66
N GLU A 14 -8.51 -3.16 -3.78
CA GLU A 14 -9.45 -4.14 -4.32
C GLU A 14 -8.74 -5.46 -4.65
N PHE A 15 -9.33 -6.54 -4.15
CA PHE A 15 -8.90 -7.92 -4.33
C PHE A 15 -10.04 -8.69 -4.96
N ARG A 16 -9.74 -9.50 -5.97
CA ARG A 16 -10.72 -10.42 -6.56
C ARG A 16 -10.29 -11.83 -6.21
N ASP A 17 -11.15 -12.56 -5.53
CA ASP A 17 -11.00 -14.00 -5.35
C ASP A 17 -11.28 -14.68 -6.69
N ILE A 18 -10.27 -15.38 -7.22
CA ILE A 18 -10.37 -16.06 -8.52
C ILE A 18 -11.21 -17.34 -8.46
N LYS A 19 -11.38 -17.95 -7.28
CA LYS A 19 -12.14 -19.18 -7.08
C LYS A 19 -13.62 -18.88 -6.94
N THR A 20 -13.96 -17.87 -6.15
CA THR A 20 -15.36 -17.49 -5.90
C THR A 20 -15.87 -16.42 -6.88
N GLY A 21 -14.96 -15.67 -7.50
CA GLY A 21 -15.28 -14.52 -8.34
C GLY A 21 -15.61 -13.25 -7.55
N GLU A 22 -15.66 -13.31 -6.22
CA GLU A 22 -16.00 -12.20 -5.34
C GLU A 22 -14.91 -11.11 -5.33
N SER A 23 -15.34 -9.85 -5.28
CA SER A 23 -14.44 -8.71 -5.07
C SER A 23 -14.52 -8.22 -3.63
N HIS A 24 -13.40 -8.21 -2.92
CA HIS A 24 -13.23 -7.53 -1.64
C HIS A 24 -12.60 -6.16 -1.86
N ARG A 25 -13.28 -5.12 -1.39
CA ARG A 25 -12.85 -3.74 -1.59
C ARG A 25 -12.79 -3.00 -0.26
N PHE A 26 -11.70 -2.29 -0.03
CA PHE A 26 -11.51 -1.35 1.06
C PHE A 26 -11.39 0.06 0.49
N ARG A 27 -12.12 0.99 1.07
CA ARG A 27 -12.05 2.42 0.73
C ARG A 27 -11.68 3.19 1.96
N GLY A 28 -10.96 4.28 1.82
CA GLY A 28 -10.63 5.13 2.95
C GLY A 28 -9.93 6.41 2.55
N GLU A 29 -9.50 7.14 3.57
CA GLU A 29 -8.68 8.32 3.46
C GLU A 29 -7.27 7.97 3.94
N PHE A 30 -6.24 8.31 3.18
CA PHE A 30 -4.86 8.05 3.56
C PHE A 30 -4.11 9.34 3.87
N GLN A 31 -3.11 9.21 4.74
CA GLN A 31 -2.14 10.23 5.04
C GLN A 31 -0.76 9.60 5.12
N ALA A 32 0.19 10.16 4.38
CA ALA A 32 1.60 9.76 4.40
C ALA A 32 2.46 10.95 4.84
N ASP A 33 3.36 10.74 5.80
CA ASP A 33 4.28 11.79 6.28
C ASP A 33 5.67 11.59 5.69
N PHE A 34 5.91 12.22 4.55
CA PHE A 34 7.19 12.14 3.82
C PHE A 34 8.34 12.86 4.53
N THR A 35 8.10 13.55 5.65
CA THR A 35 9.17 14.16 6.46
C THR A 35 9.91 13.14 7.33
N LYS A 36 9.41 11.90 7.41
CA LYS A 36 9.94 10.81 8.25
C LYS A 36 10.41 9.64 7.40
N GLN A 37 11.35 8.87 7.96
CA GLN A 37 11.86 7.65 7.33
C GLN A 37 12.00 6.52 8.37
N PRO A 38 11.41 5.33 8.15
CA PRO A 38 10.45 4.99 7.09
C PRO A 38 9.19 5.86 7.09
N ILE A 39 8.57 6.07 5.92
CA ILE A 39 7.41 6.97 5.75
C ILE A 39 6.20 6.33 6.43
N PRO A 40 5.66 6.89 7.52
CA PRO A 40 4.47 6.36 8.14
C PRO A 40 3.24 6.71 7.30
N VAL A 41 2.38 5.72 7.12
CA VAL A 41 1.11 5.83 6.40
C VAL A 41 -0.02 5.42 7.32
N SER A 42 -1.09 6.21 7.34
CA SER A 42 -2.36 5.84 7.96
C SER A 42 -3.44 5.80 6.91
N VAL A 43 -4.28 4.77 6.95
CA VAL A 43 -5.56 4.70 6.25
C VAL A 43 -6.66 4.74 7.30
N ARG A 44 -7.56 5.70 7.17
CA ARG A 44 -8.65 6.00 8.11
C ARG A 44 -9.98 6.05 7.35
N SER A 45 -11.05 6.28 8.10
CA SER A 45 -12.39 6.46 7.52
C SER A 45 -12.77 5.28 6.61
N ILE A 46 -12.45 4.05 7.04
CA ILE A 46 -12.64 2.82 6.26
C ILE A 46 -14.06 2.29 6.52
N PRO A 47 -15.03 2.40 5.61
CA PRO A 47 -16.40 1.95 5.88
C PRO A 47 -16.47 0.45 6.19
N GLU A 48 -15.55 -0.31 5.63
CA GLU A 48 -15.49 -1.76 5.78
C GLU A 48 -14.81 -2.23 7.09
N LEU A 49 -14.18 -1.33 7.87
CA LEU A 49 -13.47 -1.66 9.11
C LEU A 49 -13.75 -0.65 10.24
N PRO A 50 -13.93 -1.10 11.50
CA PRO A 50 -14.22 -0.18 12.61
C PRO A 50 -12.99 0.60 13.11
N HIS A 51 -11.81 0.39 12.51
CA HIS A 51 -10.55 0.98 12.95
C HIS A 51 -9.69 1.42 11.77
N ALA A 52 -8.77 2.33 12.06
CA ALA A 52 -7.74 2.74 11.11
C ALA A 52 -6.66 1.65 10.94
N LEU A 53 -5.97 1.70 9.80
CA LEU A 53 -4.83 0.85 9.51
C LEU A 53 -3.57 1.73 9.40
N HIS A 54 -2.49 1.31 10.05
CA HIS A 54 -1.26 2.07 10.13
C HIS A 54 -0.09 1.20 9.69
N MET A 55 0.81 1.74 8.88
CA MET A 55 1.98 1.03 8.37
C MET A 55 3.13 2.01 8.16
N ILE A 56 4.26 1.48 7.73
CA ILE A 56 5.35 2.26 7.15
C ILE A 56 5.66 1.79 5.73
N ILE A 57 6.10 2.72 4.89
CA ILE A 57 6.58 2.45 3.55
C ILE A 57 7.98 3.03 3.33
N ALA A 58 8.71 2.45 2.38
CA ALA A 58 9.99 2.97 1.92
C ALA A 58 10.21 2.64 0.44
N PHE A 59 10.92 3.52 -0.25
CA PHE A 59 11.34 3.31 -1.62
C PHE A 59 12.79 2.82 -1.64
N GLY A 60 13.03 1.67 -2.27
CA GLY A 60 14.37 1.14 -2.52
C GLY A 60 15.04 1.81 -3.70
N ALA A 61 16.37 1.78 -3.71
CA ALA A 61 17.17 2.27 -4.83
C ALA A 61 16.92 1.48 -6.13
N ASP A 62 16.45 0.25 -6.02
CA ASP A 62 16.05 -0.64 -7.13
C ASP A 62 14.66 -0.32 -7.70
N GLY A 63 14.02 0.78 -7.27
CA GLY A 63 12.66 1.11 -7.66
C GLY A 63 11.61 0.20 -7.02
N SER A 64 11.97 -0.51 -5.95
CA SER A 64 11.01 -1.27 -5.16
C SER A 64 10.29 -0.42 -4.12
N LEU A 65 9.05 -0.76 -3.83
CA LEU A 65 8.27 -0.24 -2.72
C LEU A 65 8.22 -1.33 -1.63
N TYR A 66 8.68 -0.99 -0.43
CA TYR A 66 8.58 -1.81 0.77
C TYR A 66 7.40 -1.35 1.61
N MET A 67 6.59 -2.30 2.06
CA MET A 67 5.38 -2.07 2.83
C MET A 67 5.39 -2.98 4.06
N SER A 68 5.31 -2.41 5.27
CA SER A 68 5.17 -3.23 6.47
C SER A 68 3.75 -3.81 6.60
N GLN A 69 3.58 -4.77 7.50
CA GLN A 69 2.26 -5.16 7.98
C GLN A 69 1.48 -3.94 8.53
N PHE A 70 0.15 -4.00 8.38
CA PHE A 70 -0.76 -3.05 9.01
C PHE A 70 -0.90 -3.31 10.52
N SER A 71 -0.96 -2.23 11.29
CA SER A 71 -1.33 -2.21 12.70
C SER A 71 -2.64 -1.44 12.87
N THR A 72 -3.52 -1.93 13.74
CA THR A 72 -4.79 -1.25 14.08
C THR A 72 -4.60 -0.13 15.11
N GLN A 73 -3.40 -0.01 15.69
CA GLN A 73 -3.08 1.01 16.67
C GLN A 73 -1.90 1.86 16.19
N TRP A 74 -2.11 3.18 16.10
CA TRP A 74 -1.08 4.13 15.65
C TRP A 74 0.24 4.03 16.43
N ARG A 75 0.16 3.77 17.75
CA ARG A 75 1.31 3.63 18.65
C ARG A 75 2.06 2.31 18.48
N LEU A 76 1.42 1.29 17.92
CA LEU A 76 2.00 -0.02 17.63
C LEU A 76 2.29 -0.17 16.14
N ARG A 77 2.40 0.93 15.38
CA ARG A 77 2.84 0.83 13.99
C ARG A 77 4.31 0.38 13.97
N PRO A 78 4.72 -0.44 12.99
CA PRO A 78 6.12 -0.79 12.83
C PRO A 78 6.99 0.45 12.68
N ILE A 79 8.17 0.44 13.31
CA ILE A 79 9.18 1.50 13.19
C ILE A 79 10.32 1.12 12.24
N ALA A 80 10.39 -0.16 11.87
CA ALA A 80 11.35 -0.74 10.95
C ALA A 80 10.68 -1.90 10.19
N PHE A 81 11.27 -2.29 9.07
CA PHE A 81 10.81 -3.44 8.29
C PHE A 81 11.32 -4.75 8.89
N GLU A 82 10.42 -5.73 9.01
CA GLU A 82 10.73 -7.10 9.43
C GLU A 82 10.72 -8.01 8.20
N THR A 83 11.70 -8.91 8.08
CA THR A 83 11.90 -9.73 6.88
C THR A 83 10.69 -10.61 6.52
N ASP A 84 9.96 -11.11 7.51
CA ASP A 84 8.81 -12.01 7.37
C ASP A 84 7.46 -11.28 7.25
N LYS A 85 7.42 -9.97 7.53
CA LYS A 85 6.19 -9.15 7.56
C LYS A 85 6.25 -7.95 6.62
N THR A 86 7.13 -8.01 5.63
CA THR A 86 7.31 -6.94 4.63
C THR A 86 6.90 -7.44 3.25
N VAL A 87 5.99 -6.70 2.62
CA VAL A 87 5.68 -6.87 1.20
C VAL A 87 6.66 -6.00 0.41
N LYS A 88 7.40 -6.62 -0.52
CA LYS A 88 8.25 -5.93 -1.49
C LYS A 88 7.57 -5.97 -2.87
N LEU A 89 7.19 -4.80 -3.37
CA LEU A 89 6.69 -4.63 -4.73
C LEU A 89 7.82 -4.08 -5.61
N THR A 90 8.20 -4.79 -6.66
CA THR A 90 9.24 -4.33 -7.59
C THR A 90 8.62 -3.90 -8.90
N ARG A 91 9.03 -2.74 -9.42
CA ARG A 91 8.58 -2.29 -10.73
C ARG A 91 9.11 -3.24 -11.80
N VAL A 92 8.22 -3.81 -12.60
CA VAL A 92 8.61 -4.50 -13.83
C VAL A 92 8.95 -3.44 -14.87
N PRO A 93 10.16 -3.42 -15.45
CA PRO A 93 10.47 -2.53 -16.56
C PRO A 93 9.46 -2.81 -17.70
N GLN A 94 8.72 -1.79 -18.14
CA GLN A 94 7.96 -1.93 -19.37
C GLN A 94 8.97 -2.07 -20.50
N ARG A 95 8.99 -3.21 -21.19
CA ARG A 95 9.57 -3.26 -22.53
C ARG A 95 8.69 -2.34 -23.38
N GLN A 96 9.26 -1.22 -23.78
CA GLN A 96 8.70 -0.40 -24.84
C GLN A 96 8.68 -1.32 -26.06
N SER A 97 7.50 -1.77 -26.49
CA SER A 97 7.37 -2.53 -27.72
C SER A 97 7.96 -1.67 -28.83
N ASP A 98 8.97 -2.22 -29.50
CA ASP A 98 9.66 -1.57 -30.59
C ASP A 98 8.65 -1.06 -31.64
N VAL A 99 8.87 0.19 -32.04
CA VAL A 99 8.22 0.84 -33.17
C VAL A 99 8.43 -0.04 -34.41
N ILE A 100 7.35 -0.33 -35.14
CA ILE A 100 7.45 -0.66 -36.56
C ILE A 100 6.84 0.55 -37.28
N GLU A 101 7.72 1.35 -37.90
CA GLU A 101 7.37 2.40 -38.87
C GLU A 101 6.64 1.83 -40.09
#